data_AF-A0A7N2MYA7-F1
#
_entry.id   AF-A0A7N2MYA7-F1
#
_cell.length_a   1.000
_cell.length_b   1.000
_cell.length_c   1.000
_cell.angle_alpha   90.00
_cell.angle_beta   90.00
_cell.angle_gamma   90.00
#
_symmetry.space_group_name_H-M   'P 1'
#
loop_
_entity.id
_entity.type
_entity.pdbx_description
1 polymer ?
#
loop_
_entity_poly.entity_id
_entity_poly.type
_entity_poly.pdbx_seq_one_letter_code
_entity_poly.pdbx_strand_id
1 'polypeptide(L)'
;MANAKPNFAVGEIWNTLAYGSDGKPVYNRDGHLVKWIQAAGGCVTAFDFTTKEILQTAIPGMIGLRLGNAVTFIDNHDTGFTQNLWPFPPDKVIQGYVYILTHLGIPSIMNKK
;
A
#
# COMPACT_ATOMS: atom_id res chain seq x y z
N MET A 1 -6.51 3.36 31.84
CA MET A 1 -6.97 2.63 30.65
C MET A 1 -5.93 1.58 30.32
N ALA A 2 -6.32 0.33 30.05
CA ALA A 2 -5.37 -0.69 29.63
C ALA A 2 -5.01 -0.49 28.16
N ASN A 3 -3.73 -0.40 27.83
CA ASN A 3 -3.29 -0.30 26.44
C ASN A 3 -3.56 -1.62 25.71
N ALA A 4 -4.07 -1.54 24.48
CA ALA A 4 -4.16 -2.70 23.60
C ALA A 4 -2.75 -3.23 23.29
N LYS A 5 -2.60 -4.56 23.23
CA LYS A 5 -1.35 -5.25 22.88
C LYS A 5 -1.58 -6.17 21.68
N PRO A 6 -1.86 -5.62 20.49
CA PRO A 6 -2.13 -6.45 19.32
C PRO A 6 -0.86 -7.18 18.89
N ASN A 7 -1.00 -8.42 18.38
CA ASN A 7 0.09 -9.14 17.73
C ASN A 7 0.48 -8.50 16.39
N PHE A 8 -0.43 -7.75 15.78
CA PHE A 8 -0.25 -7.09 14.49
C PHE A 8 -1.10 -5.82 14.42
N ALA A 9 -0.52 -4.74 13.90
CA ALA A 9 -1.22 -3.49 13.65
C ALA A 9 -0.84 -2.96 12.26
N VAL A 10 -1.86 -2.56 11.48
CA VAL A 10 -1.71 -1.94 10.17
C VAL A 10 -2.46 -0.61 10.15
N GLY A 11 -1.77 0.46 9.78
CA GLY A 11 -2.38 1.77 9.55
C GLY A 11 -2.79 1.95 8.09
N GLU A 12 -4.00 2.46 7.87
CA GLU A 12 -4.42 3.00 6.58
C GLU A 12 -4.08 4.49 6.53
N ILE A 13 -3.04 4.84 5.79
CA ILE A 13 -2.61 6.22 5.58
C ILE A 13 -2.69 6.50 4.09
N TRP A 14 -3.85 6.97 3.66
CA TRP A 14 -4.13 7.30 2.28
C TRP A 14 -4.11 8.82 2.08
N ASN A 15 -2.92 9.37 1.85
CA ASN A 15 -2.76 10.80 1.55
C ASN A 15 -2.89 11.06 0.05
N THR A 16 -3.36 12.27 -0.30
CA THR A 16 -3.41 12.73 -1.68
C THR A 16 -2.00 12.72 -2.27
N LEU A 17 -1.85 12.01 -3.38
CA LEU A 17 -0.56 11.85 -4.04
C LEU A 17 -0.17 13.18 -4.69
N ALA A 18 1.07 13.61 -4.48
CA ALA A 18 1.61 14.73 -5.22
C ALA A 18 1.85 14.31 -6.67
N TYR A 19 1.23 15.01 -7.61
CA TYR A 19 1.47 14.88 -9.04
C TYR A 19 2.42 15.99 -9.50
N GLY A 20 3.39 15.62 -10.33
CA GLY A 20 4.23 16.55 -11.06
C GLY A 20 3.44 17.31 -12.11
N SER A 21 4.06 18.35 -12.67
CA SER A 21 3.47 19.15 -13.75
C SER A 21 3.18 18.35 -15.04
N ASP A 22 3.77 17.16 -15.17
CA ASP A 22 3.54 16.22 -16.27
C ASP A 22 2.34 15.28 -16.03
N GLY A 23 1.59 15.48 -14.96
CA GLY A 23 0.48 14.61 -14.56
C GLY A 23 0.93 13.24 -14.08
N LYS A 24 2.24 13.01 -13.97
CA LYS A 24 2.80 11.80 -13.40
C LYS A 24 2.99 11.97 -11.91
N PRO A 25 2.97 10.88 -11.16
CA PRO A 25 3.23 10.98 -9.74
C PRO A 25 4.70 11.31 -9.44
N VAL A 26 4.96 12.13 -8.41
CA VAL A 26 6.33 12.56 -8.04
C VAL A 26 7.15 11.37 -7.50
N TYR A 27 8.44 11.30 -7.88
CA TYR A 27 9.38 10.26 -7.46
C TYR A 27 9.76 10.38 -5.96
N ASN A 28 9.90 9.24 -5.26
CA ASN A 28 10.25 9.11 -3.82
C ASN A 28 9.14 9.45 -2.81
N ARG A 29 8.11 8.59 -2.74
CA ARG A 29 6.87 8.84 -1.99
C ARG A 29 6.76 8.21 -0.61
N ASP A 30 7.61 7.27 -0.23
CA ASP A 30 7.42 6.56 1.04
C ASP A 30 7.88 7.33 2.28
N GLY A 31 8.47 8.52 2.10
CA GLY A 31 8.90 9.36 3.21
C GLY A 31 7.79 9.66 4.21
N HIS A 32 6.53 9.76 3.77
CA HIS A 32 5.40 10.03 4.67
C HIS A 32 4.95 8.78 5.46
N LEU A 33 4.83 7.61 4.81
CA LEU A 33 4.51 6.35 5.47
C LEU A 33 5.61 5.94 6.45
N VAL A 34 6.88 6.05 6.04
CA VAL A 34 8.04 5.77 6.91
C VAL A 34 8.07 6.71 8.11
N LYS A 35 7.82 8.01 7.92
CA LYS A 35 7.72 8.98 9.03
C LYS A 35 6.56 8.64 9.96
N TRP A 36 5.40 8.25 9.42
CA TRP A 36 4.26 7.84 10.22
C TRP A 36 4.56 6.60 11.07
N ILE A 37 5.15 5.56 10.46
CA ILE A 37 5.59 4.34 11.15
C ILE A 37 6.58 4.68 12.26
N GLN A 38 7.56 5.56 12.01
CA GLN A 38 8.52 6.02 13.01
C GLN A 38 7.84 6.75 14.16
N ALA A 39 6.90 7.67 13.87
CA ALA A 39 6.14 8.39 14.88
C ALA A 39 5.25 7.45 15.72
N ALA A 40 4.79 6.34 15.14
CA ALA A 40 4.03 5.30 15.83
C ALA A 40 4.91 4.28 16.59
N GLY A 41 6.21 4.56 16.79
CA GLY A 41 7.12 3.72 17.56
C GLY A 41 7.84 2.64 16.75
N GLY A 42 7.70 2.63 15.42
CA GLY A 42 8.48 1.80 14.50
C GLY A 42 8.08 0.32 14.42
N CYS A 43 7.17 -0.15 15.28
CA CYS A 43 6.73 -1.54 15.36
C CYS A 43 5.42 -1.84 14.61
N VAL A 44 4.74 -0.81 14.09
CA VAL A 44 3.50 -0.95 13.32
C VAL A 44 3.78 -1.12 11.83
N THR A 45 2.81 -1.65 11.10
CA THR A 45 2.83 -1.72 9.63
C THR A 45 1.89 -0.69 9.02
N ALA A 46 1.99 -0.44 7.71
CA ALA A 46 1.08 0.41 6.97
C ALA A 46 0.70 -0.21 5.63
N PHE A 47 -0.50 0.08 5.16
CA PHE A 47 -0.89 -0.28 3.80
C PHE A 47 -0.02 0.46 2.79
N ASP A 48 0.57 -0.31 1.87
CA ASP A 48 1.50 0.18 0.87
C ASP A 48 0.76 0.70 -0.36
N PHE A 49 0.10 1.85 -0.19
CA PHE A 49 -0.55 2.58 -1.29
C PHE A 49 0.44 2.97 -2.39
N THR A 50 1.74 3.12 -2.05
CA THR A 50 2.80 3.38 -3.03
C THR A 50 2.97 2.21 -3.99
N THR A 51 3.08 0.97 -3.47
CA THR A 51 3.14 -0.25 -4.30
C THR A 51 1.85 -0.46 -5.08
N LYS A 52 0.67 -0.20 -4.49
CA LYS A 52 -0.61 -0.28 -5.23
C LYS A 52 -0.59 0.58 -6.50
N GLU A 53 -0.06 1.79 -6.40
CA GLU A 53 0.06 2.71 -7.54
C GLU A 53 1.13 2.30 -8.54
N ILE A 54 2.24 1.80 -8.02
CA ILE A 54 3.38 1.36 -8.81
C ILE A 54 3.07 0.13 -9.63
N LEU A 55 2.23 -0.78 -9.11
CA LEU A 55 1.73 -1.89 -9.90
C LEU A 55 0.86 -1.44 -11.07
N GLN A 56 0.45 -0.16 -11.10
CA GLN A 56 -0.14 0.47 -12.28
C GLN A 56 0.89 1.15 -13.21
N THR A 57 2.13 1.44 -12.76
CA THR A 57 3.09 2.32 -13.47
C THR A 57 4.57 1.87 -13.56
N ALA A 58 4.98 0.75 -12.95
CA ALA A 58 6.30 0.09 -13.03
C ALA A 58 7.55 0.85 -12.49
N ILE A 59 7.46 1.51 -11.32
CA ILE A 59 8.58 2.18 -10.60
C ILE A 59 8.84 1.48 -9.24
N PRO A 60 10.02 1.47 -8.59
CA PRO A 60 10.19 0.80 -7.27
C PRO A 60 9.37 1.45 -6.12
N GLY A 61 8.64 0.64 -5.32
CA GLY A 61 7.70 1.08 -4.25
C GLY A 61 8.22 0.95 -2.81
N MET A 62 7.35 0.99 -1.78
CA MET A 62 7.75 1.00 -0.34
C MET A 62 8.52 -0.25 0.08
N ILE A 63 8.31 -1.36 -0.64
CA ILE A 63 9.15 -2.56 -0.58
C ILE A 63 10.63 -2.17 -0.73
N GLY A 64 10.98 -1.20 -1.57
CA GLY A 64 12.36 -0.71 -1.71
C GLY A 64 12.93 0.08 -0.52
N LEU A 65 12.10 0.51 0.44
CA LEU A 65 12.50 1.42 1.52
C LEU A 65 12.34 0.85 2.95
N ARG A 66 11.25 0.13 3.26
CA ARG A 66 11.05 -0.57 4.55
C ARG A 66 10.24 -1.86 4.43
N LEU A 67 10.93 -2.89 3.96
CA LEU A 67 10.43 -4.24 3.69
C LEU A 67 9.54 -4.86 4.79
N GLY A 68 9.88 -4.69 6.07
CA GLY A 68 9.18 -5.34 7.18
C GLY A 68 7.88 -4.67 7.65
N ASN A 69 7.57 -3.47 7.17
CA ASN A 69 6.41 -2.69 7.63
C ASN A 69 5.35 -2.49 6.54
N ALA A 70 5.54 -3.09 5.35
CA ALA A 70 4.65 -2.91 4.20
C ALA A 70 3.57 -3.99 4.14
N VAL A 71 2.31 -3.59 4.22
CA VAL A 71 1.16 -4.45 3.89
C VAL A 71 0.75 -4.16 2.46
N THR A 72 1.07 -5.07 1.55
CA THR A 72 0.86 -4.92 0.10
C THR A 72 -0.50 -5.45 -0.31
N PHE A 73 -1.18 -4.75 -1.22
CA PHE A 73 -2.52 -5.10 -1.70
C PHE A 73 -2.74 -4.54 -3.11
N ILE A 74 -3.66 -5.14 -3.87
CA ILE A 74 -4.03 -4.65 -5.20
C ILE A 74 -5.33 -3.83 -5.17
N ASP A 75 -6.29 -4.19 -4.31
CA ASP A 75 -7.54 -3.49 -4.06
C ASP A 75 -8.03 -3.70 -2.61
N ASN A 76 -8.87 -2.78 -2.14
CA ASN A 76 -9.65 -2.89 -0.91
C ASN A 76 -11.12 -2.49 -1.20
N HIS A 77 -11.94 -2.39 -0.15
CA HIS A 77 -13.37 -2.06 -0.26
C HIS A 77 -13.68 -0.63 -0.76
N ASP A 78 -12.72 0.30 -0.68
CA ASP A 78 -12.85 1.66 -1.21
C ASP A 78 -12.33 1.75 -2.65
N THR A 79 -11.19 1.12 -2.92
CA THR A 79 -10.50 1.25 -4.20
C THR A 79 -11.17 0.42 -5.30
N GLY A 80 -11.66 -0.77 -4.96
CA GLY A 80 -12.27 -1.70 -5.91
C GLY A 80 -13.77 -1.90 -5.71
N PHE A 81 -14.30 -2.88 -6.44
CA PHE A 81 -15.67 -3.40 -6.31
C PHE A 81 -16.77 -2.34 -6.42
N THR A 82 -17.57 -2.12 -5.38
CA THR A 82 -18.76 -1.26 -5.41
C THR A 82 -18.43 0.23 -5.30
N GLN A 83 -17.41 0.59 -4.53
CA GLN A 83 -16.98 1.98 -4.42
C GLN A 83 -16.14 2.40 -5.62
N ASN A 84 -15.24 1.52 -6.08
CA ASN A 84 -14.50 1.68 -7.33
C ASN A 84 -13.75 3.03 -7.46
N LEU A 85 -13.22 3.56 -6.34
CA LEU A 85 -12.57 4.87 -6.32
C LEU A 85 -11.21 4.86 -7.01
N TRP A 86 -10.52 3.72 -6.99
CA TRP A 86 -9.21 3.56 -7.62
C TRP A 86 -8.91 2.09 -7.97
N PRO A 87 -9.67 1.53 -8.92
CA PRO A 87 -9.64 0.10 -9.18
C PRO A 87 -8.31 -0.34 -9.78
N PHE A 88 -7.87 -1.54 -9.42
CA PHE A 88 -6.78 -2.19 -10.14
C PHE A 88 -7.23 -2.58 -11.56
N PRO A 89 -6.35 -2.53 -12.58
CA PRO A 89 -6.72 -2.92 -13.94
C PRO A 89 -7.27 -4.37 -13.97
N PRO A 90 -8.52 -4.56 -14.45
CA PRO A 90 -9.23 -5.84 -14.29
C PRO A 90 -8.56 -7.00 -15.05
N ASP A 91 -7.91 -6.72 -16.18
CA ASP A 91 -7.14 -7.66 -16.99
C ASP A 91 -5.78 -8.04 -16.37
N LYS A 92 -5.32 -7.31 -15.33
CA LYS A 92 -4.02 -7.52 -14.69
C LYS A 92 -4.11 -7.99 -13.24
N VAL A 93 -5.31 -8.27 -12.73
CA VAL A 93 -5.52 -8.70 -11.33
C VAL A 93 -4.61 -9.87 -10.94
N ILE A 94 -4.48 -10.89 -11.80
CA ILE A 94 -3.60 -12.03 -11.54
C ILE A 94 -2.12 -11.62 -11.51
N GLN A 95 -1.70 -10.70 -12.38
CA GLN A 95 -0.32 -10.18 -12.37
C GLN A 95 -0.02 -9.42 -11.07
N GLY A 96 -0.97 -8.59 -10.60
CA GLY A 96 -0.86 -7.90 -9.33
C GLY A 96 -0.76 -8.87 -8.14
N TYR A 97 -1.57 -9.93 -8.13
CA TYR A 97 -1.47 -10.98 -7.11
C TYR A 97 -0.17 -11.74 -7.16
N VAL A 98 0.31 -12.14 -8.35
CA VAL A 98 1.62 -12.77 -8.51
C VAL A 98 2.70 -11.88 -7.88
N TYR A 99 2.66 -10.57 -8.11
CA TYR A 99 3.62 -9.66 -7.52
C TYR A 99 3.56 -9.67 -5.98
N ILE A 100 2.41 -9.31 -5.39
CA ILE A 100 2.33 -9.16 -3.92
C ILE A 100 2.53 -10.48 -3.16
N LEU A 101 2.27 -11.63 -3.78
CA LEU A 101 2.45 -12.95 -3.16
C LEU A 101 3.87 -13.51 -3.30
N THR A 102 4.70 -12.96 -4.19
CA THR A 102 6.06 -13.46 -4.45
C THR A 102 7.15 -12.46 -4.06
N HIS A 103 6.79 -11.20 -3.84
CA HIS A 103 7.70 -10.14 -3.43
C HIS A 103 7.64 -9.93 -1.91
N LEU A 104 8.61 -9.16 -1.42
CA LEU A 104 8.71 -8.85 0.01
C LEU A 104 7.55 -7.95 0.46
N GLY A 105 7.23 -8.02 1.76
CA GLY A 105 6.07 -7.39 2.36
C GLY A 105 5.07 -8.42 2.88
N ILE A 106 3.93 -7.95 3.38
CA ILE A 106 2.85 -8.79 3.92
C ILE A 106 1.64 -8.66 2.97
N PRO A 107 1.31 -9.68 2.17
CA PRO A 107 0.19 -9.58 1.24
C PRO A 107 -1.16 -9.58 1.96
N SER A 108 -2.05 -8.70 1.51
CA SER A 108 -3.47 -8.67 1.88
C SER A 108 -4.32 -8.97 0.65
N ILE A 109 -5.22 -9.95 0.78
CA ILE A 109 -6.09 -10.43 -0.30
C ILE A 109 -7.49 -9.83 -0.12
N MET A 110 -8.01 -9.17 -1.16
CA MET A 110 -9.38 -8.66 -1.15
C MET A 110 -10.37 -9.78 -1.44
N ASN A 111 -11.33 -9.94 -0.53
CA ASN A 111 -12.47 -10.81 -0.77
C ASN A 111 -13.52 -10.10 -1.64
N LYS A 112 -14.05 -10.82 -2.65
CA LYS A 112 -15.17 -10.38 -3.49
C LYS A 112 -16.43 -11.11 -3.00
N LYS A 113 -17.07 -10.58 -1.96
CA LYS A 113 -18.40 -11.03 -1.52
C LYS A 113 -19.39 -9.88 -1.65
#